data_AF-A8NE00-F1
#
_entry.id   AF-A8NE00-F1
#
_cell.length_a   1.000
_cell.length_b   1.000
_cell.length_c   1.000
_cell.angle_alpha   90.00
_cell.angle_beta   90.00
_cell.angle_gamma   90.00
#
_symmetry.space_group_name_H-M   'P 1'
#
loop_
_entity.id
_entity.type
_entity.pdbx_description
1 polymer ?
#
loop_
_entity_poly.entity_id
_entity_poly.type
_entity_poly.pdbx_seq_one_letter_code
_entity_poly.pdbx_strand_id
1 'polypeptide(L)'
;MSTVTSTSRLGDTPLSVSPSKSLPPYTPSQPAPLYSDLPNTGEQSLQYTPRVGQSWFLPDGVYTKRQGKTTILLYNQEDNAQTPEYRQSGIVSGCITLHDADRILEVSVLIEGRLDLSVAESTNNTTIKTVHSTTTLWKKQPPRANRDHNGPESDMVMPSKCPNQLAFAMPLPKNYQDSTGTHPLPPTFQTLDFGQSGIFARSSYRLRITVKRTPKLGSGFSLLEKTKHIFIPFDYWPRTRSQQPISSCNGSLALIKMLPDQWYQSTSTIDVPSPRGKNAEFQPVTANIFVPDPRVYALSDSIPFHLQLSGRVDSLRALVAPDTLKDTLTSPNDTHTSSSRPTSFKPSTCIKKLQGEMSTSLRVFLLRQIRLEVKGKIRVQNVIIGEAQLEAVPPVMTDSYRLPVDCREEYISWTGTLKVGEGLEKLMREYPLLTHPDTKTGGFHAGSYLKVNDFVALSVGSSNPPWKDIRSSIGIKLVTESWDDGEEVEVPFF
;
A
#
# COMPACT_ATOMS: atom_id res chain seq x y z
N MET A 1 18.22 -14.57 -41.35
CA MET A 1 19.44 -15.23 -41.86
C MET A 1 20.49 -14.17 -42.11
N SER A 2 21.44 -14.01 -41.19
CA SER A 2 22.71 -13.30 -41.40
C SER A 2 23.65 -13.77 -40.28
N THR A 3 24.54 -14.67 -40.65
CA THR A 3 25.59 -15.26 -39.81
C THR A 3 26.80 -14.32 -39.80
N VAL A 4 27.20 -13.87 -38.61
CA VAL A 4 28.48 -13.17 -38.42
C VAL A 4 29.37 -14.05 -37.56
N THR A 5 30.35 -14.63 -38.21
CA THR A 5 31.46 -15.39 -37.63
C THR A 5 32.57 -14.41 -37.25
N SER A 6 32.99 -14.39 -35.99
CA SER A 6 34.25 -13.74 -35.60
C SER A 6 35.02 -14.63 -34.64
N THR A 7 36.08 -15.22 -35.19
CA THR A 7 37.14 -15.94 -34.48
C THR A 7 38.31 -14.97 -34.26
N SER A 8 38.72 -14.77 -33.01
CA SER A 8 40.10 -14.37 -32.71
C SER A 8 40.61 -15.13 -31.49
N ARG A 9 41.68 -15.91 -31.72
CA ARG A 9 42.49 -16.59 -30.72
C ARG A 9 43.52 -15.59 -30.21
N LEU A 10 43.54 -15.35 -28.91
CA LEU A 10 44.64 -14.68 -28.20
C LEU A 10 45.26 -15.71 -27.24
N GLY A 11 46.58 -15.80 -27.30
CA GLY A 11 47.37 -16.89 -26.73
C GLY A 11 47.45 -16.85 -25.20
N ASP A 12 47.39 -18.05 -24.62
CA ASP A 12 47.70 -18.32 -23.23
C ASP A 12 49.21 -18.20 -22.99
N THR A 13 49.61 -17.19 -22.24
CA THR A 13 50.95 -17.10 -21.67
C THR A 13 50.84 -17.42 -20.17
N PRO A 14 51.55 -18.42 -19.63
CA PRO A 14 51.46 -18.75 -18.21
C PRO A 14 52.10 -17.64 -17.37
N LEU A 15 51.26 -16.87 -16.69
CA LEU A 15 51.70 -15.87 -15.71
C LEU A 15 52.33 -16.60 -14.52
N SER A 16 53.64 -16.42 -14.37
CA SER A 16 54.42 -16.84 -13.21
C SER A 16 53.90 -16.15 -11.95
N VAL A 17 53.26 -16.92 -11.07
CA VAL A 17 52.73 -16.46 -9.78
C VAL A 17 53.93 -16.25 -8.84
N SER A 18 54.30 -14.98 -8.66
CA SER A 18 55.30 -14.56 -7.68
C SER A 18 54.88 -14.96 -6.26
N PRO A 19 55.82 -15.38 -5.40
CA PRO A 19 55.54 -15.87 -4.05
C PRO A 19 54.81 -14.79 -3.21
N SER A 20 53.74 -15.23 -2.56
CA SER A 20 52.81 -14.42 -1.77
C SER A 20 53.54 -13.54 -0.75
N LYS A 21 53.49 -12.21 -0.97
CA LYS A 21 53.69 -11.21 0.08
C LYS A 21 52.70 -11.54 1.21
N SER A 22 53.20 -12.13 2.28
CA SER A 22 52.43 -12.30 3.51
C SER A 22 51.92 -10.92 3.93
N LEU A 23 50.61 -10.79 4.08
CA LEU A 23 50.00 -9.58 4.61
C LEU A 23 50.68 -9.25 5.95
N PRO A 24 50.97 -7.96 6.22
CA PRO A 24 51.56 -7.59 7.49
C PRO A 24 50.70 -8.13 8.64
N PRO A 25 51.30 -8.63 9.72
CA PRO A 25 50.56 -9.12 10.87
C PRO A 25 49.74 -7.96 11.45
N TYR A 26 48.42 -8.02 11.28
CA TYR A 26 47.52 -7.09 11.94
C TYR A 26 47.42 -7.49 13.40
N THR A 27 47.90 -6.64 14.31
CA THR A 27 47.51 -6.73 15.72
C THR A 27 45.99 -6.70 15.82
N PRO A 28 45.35 -7.58 16.61
CA PRO A 28 43.90 -7.55 16.76
C PRO A 28 43.48 -6.15 17.20
N SER A 29 42.51 -5.57 16.49
CA SER A 29 41.94 -4.29 16.87
C SER A 29 41.43 -4.37 18.31
N GLN A 30 41.63 -3.31 19.09
CA GLN A 30 40.93 -3.19 20.38
C GLN A 30 39.42 -3.38 20.16
N PRO A 31 38.69 -3.99 21.11
CA PRO A 31 37.25 -4.13 20.99
C PRO A 31 36.64 -2.77 20.73
N ALA A 32 35.70 -2.71 19.77
CA ALA A 32 34.97 -1.47 19.51
C ALA A 32 34.38 -0.96 20.83
N PRO A 33 34.43 0.36 21.09
CA PRO A 33 33.85 0.91 22.31
C PRO A 33 32.36 0.54 22.38
N LEU A 34 31.86 0.39 23.60
CA LEU A 34 30.43 0.15 23.85
C LEU A 34 29.66 1.41 23.49
N TYR A 35 29.12 1.45 22.28
CA TYR A 35 28.17 2.48 21.88
C TYR A 35 26.82 2.20 22.55
N SER A 36 26.29 3.18 23.28
CA SER A 36 24.87 3.20 23.64
C SER A 36 24.09 3.90 22.53
N ASP A 37 22.85 3.48 22.34
CA ASP A 37 21.83 4.13 21.52
C ASP A 37 21.24 5.38 22.19
N LEU A 38 21.51 5.59 23.49
CA LEU A 38 21.12 6.75 24.25
C LEU A 38 22.34 7.63 24.57
N PRO A 39 22.22 8.97 24.51
CA PRO A 39 23.30 9.86 24.92
C PRO A 39 23.63 9.65 26.40
N ASN A 40 24.91 9.60 26.74
CA ASN A 40 25.37 9.55 28.13
C ASN A 40 25.11 10.87 28.85
N THR A 41 25.30 10.89 30.18
CA THR A 41 25.24 12.13 30.97
C THR A 41 26.21 13.18 30.42
N GLY A 42 25.67 14.31 29.93
CA GLY A 42 26.44 15.40 29.34
C GLY A 42 26.56 15.36 27.82
N GLU A 43 26.07 14.31 27.16
CA GLU A 43 25.90 14.25 25.71
C GLU A 43 24.51 14.76 25.32
N GLN A 44 24.41 15.46 24.19
CA GLN A 44 23.14 15.92 23.63
C GLN A 44 23.01 15.40 22.18
N SER A 45 21.87 14.79 21.86
CA SER A 45 21.56 14.42 20.49
C SER A 45 21.10 15.66 19.71
N LEU A 46 21.90 16.09 18.72
CA LEU A 46 21.54 17.23 17.84
C LEU A 46 20.45 16.87 16.84
N GLN A 47 20.39 15.60 16.46
CA GLN A 47 19.40 15.03 15.56
C GLN A 47 19.11 13.62 16.02
N TYR A 48 18.04 13.47 16.79
CA TYR A 48 17.51 12.15 17.08
C TYR A 48 16.67 11.72 15.89
N THR A 49 17.24 10.88 15.04
CA THR A 49 16.45 10.02 14.17
C THR A 49 16.18 8.77 15.01
N PRO A 50 15.07 8.69 15.77
CA PRO A 50 14.75 7.48 16.52
C PRO A 50 14.95 6.30 15.59
N ARG A 51 15.91 5.44 15.94
CA ARG A 51 15.96 4.14 15.31
C ARG A 51 14.69 3.47 15.80
N VAL A 52 13.74 3.29 14.89
CA VAL A 52 12.42 2.67 15.09
C VAL A 52 12.60 1.16 15.42
N GLY A 53 13.36 0.87 16.46
CA GLY A 53 13.67 -0.45 16.98
C GLY A 53 13.34 -0.58 18.47
N GLN A 54 13.06 0.52 19.19
CA GLN A 54 12.66 0.44 20.62
C GLN A 54 11.14 0.39 20.85
N SER A 55 10.30 0.96 19.96
CA SER A 55 8.84 0.98 20.18
C SER A 55 8.06 -0.14 19.47
N TRP A 56 8.67 -0.84 18.50
CA TRP A 56 8.03 -1.98 17.84
C TRP A 56 8.70 -3.25 18.32
N PHE A 57 8.36 -3.66 19.54
CA PHE A 57 8.62 -5.01 20.00
C PHE A 57 8.21 -5.96 18.87
N LEU A 58 9.14 -6.80 18.41
CA LEU A 58 8.74 -7.95 17.62
C LEU A 58 7.65 -8.64 18.45
N PRO A 59 6.47 -8.92 17.87
CA PRO A 59 5.44 -9.64 18.60
C PRO A 59 6.09 -10.87 19.22
N ASP A 60 5.79 -11.22 20.45
CA ASP A 60 6.34 -12.39 21.15
C ASP A 60 5.36 -13.57 21.17
N GLY A 61 4.17 -13.37 20.62
CA GLY A 61 3.13 -14.38 20.50
C GLY A 61 3.49 -15.53 19.56
N VAL A 62 2.68 -16.60 19.67
CA VAL A 62 2.92 -17.87 18.97
C VAL A 62 1.65 -18.34 18.27
N TYR A 63 1.73 -18.48 16.95
CA TYR A 63 0.67 -19.10 16.17
C TYR A 63 0.77 -20.63 16.25
N THR A 64 -0.32 -21.30 16.61
CA THR A 64 -0.35 -22.77 16.75
C THR A 64 -1.28 -23.43 15.73
N LYS A 65 -0.74 -24.31 14.90
CA LYS A 65 -1.52 -25.18 14.00
C LYS A 65 -1.39 -26.64 14.39
N ARG A 66 -2.50 -27.28 14.74
CA ARG A 66 -2.57 -28.73 14.98
C ARG A 66 -3.24 -29.43 13.80
N GLN A 67 -2.63 -30.50 13.30
CA GLN A 67 -3.26 -31.37 12.32
C GLN A 67 -2.91 -32.83 12.59
N GLY A 68 -3.83 -33.56 13.22
CA GLY A 68 -3.63 -34.95 13.63
C GLY A 68 -2.43 -35.08 14.56
N LYS A 69 -1.45 -35.91 14.18
CA LYS A 69 -0.22 -36.21 14.92
C LYS A 69 0.94 -35.22 14.72
N THR A 70 0.64 -34.00 14.29
CA THR A 70 1.66 -32.97 14.04
C THR A 70 1.13 -31.63 14.54
N THR A 71 1.95 -30.94 15.31
CA THR A 71 1.71 -29.59 15.82
C THR A 71 2.81 -28.68 15.29
N ILE A 72 2.45 -27.53 14.75
CA ILE A 72 3.36 -26.52 14.23
C ILE A 72 3.16 -25.26 15.06
N LEU A 73 4.25 -24.72 15.57
CA LEU A 73 4.32 -23.43 16.25
C LEU A 73 5.07 -22.47 15.34
N LEU A 74 4.55 -21.28 15.11
CA LEU A 74 5.25 -20.18 14.43
C LEU A 74 5.45 -19.05 15.43
N TYR A 75 6.70 -18.59 15.56
CA TYR A 75 7.09 -17.57 16.52
C TYR A 75 6.93 -16.17 15.95
N ASN A 76 7.01 -15.19 16.84
CA ASN A 76 6.95 -13.77 16.57
C ASN A 76 5.65 -13.31 15.89
N GLN A 77 4.52 -13.74 16.45
CA GLN A 77 3.18 -13.47 15.92
C GLN A 77 2.41 -12.58 16.89
N GLU A 78 1.49 -11.77 16.37
CA GLU A 78 0.56 -11.02 17.22
C GLU A 78 -0.25 -11.97 18.11
N ASP A 79 -0.60 -11.50 19.30
CA ASP A 79 -1.44 -12.26 20.21
C ASP A 79 -2.77 -12.59 19.54
N ASN A 80 -3.13 -13.88 19.56
CA ASN A 80 -4.35 -14.39 18.94
C ASN A 80 -4.43 -14.21 17.40
N ALA A 81 -3.28 -14.06 16.72
CA ALA A 81 -3.21 -14.00 15.27
C ALA A 81 -3.96 -15.18 14.62
N GLN A 82 -4.94 -14.87 13.76
CA GLN A 82 -5.70 -15.87 13.00
C GLN A 82 -4.91 -16.40 11.80
N THR A 83 -4.10 -15.52 11.22
CA THR A 83 -3.19 -15.78 10.12
C THR A 83 -1.82 -15.25 10.54
N PRO A 84 -0.73 -16.03 10.39
CA PRO A 84 0.60 -15.53 10.65
C PRO A 84 0.94 -14.34 9.75
N GLU A 85 1.70 -13.39 10.26
CA GLU A 85 2.11 -12.20 9.52
C GLU A 85 3.64 -12.07 9.48
N TYR A 86 4.17 -11.67 8.32
CA TYR A 86 5.59 -11.47 8.12
C TYR A 86 5.89 -10.19 7.37
N ARG A 87 7.00 -9.55 7.73
CA ARG A 87 7.45 -8.29 7.11
C ARG A 87 8.55 -8.53 6.07
N GLN A 88 8.97 -7.48 5.39
CA GLN A 88 10.08 -7.54 4.43
C GLN A 88 11.35 -8.09 5.09
N SER A 89 11.98 -9.09 4.47
CA SER A 89 13.13 -9.81 5.04
C SER A 89 12.84 -10.50 6.38
N GLY A 90 11.56 -10.72 6.71
CA GLY A 90 11.14 -11.45 7.90
C GLY A 90 11.64 -12.90 7.86
N ILE A 91 11.80 -13.48 9.03
CA ILE A 91 12.21 -14.88 9.20
C ILE A 91 10.97 -15.67 9.60
N VAL A 92 10.57 -16.62 8.75
CA VAL A 92 9.57 -17.63 9.10
C VAL A 92 10.24 -18.63 10.01
N SER A 93 10.00 -18.50 11.32
CA SER A 93 10.62 -19.35 12.33
C SER A 93 9.58 -20.06 13.18
N GLY A 94 9.92 -21.24 13.66
CA GLY A 94 8.98 -22.08 14.35
C GLY A 94 9.54 -23.41 14.83
N CYS A 95 8.64 -24.24 15.35
CA CYS A 95 8.93 -25.60 15.78
C CYS A 95 7.84 -26.56 15.30
N ILE A 96 8.26 -27.72 14.79
CA ILE A 96 7.38 -28.81 14.38
C ILE A 96 7.48 -29.92 15.41
N THR A 97 6.40 -30.16 16.14
CA THR A 97 6.26 -31.30 17.05
C THR A 97 5.57 -32.46 16.34
N LEU A 98 6.20 -33.64 16.38
CA LEU A 98 5.79 -34.86 15.71
C LEU A 98 5.47 -35.95 16.72
N HIS A 99 4.30 -36.59 16.58
CA HIS A 99 4.05 -37.87 17.24
C HIS A 99 4.49 -39.04 16.34
N ASP A 100 4.99 -40.11 16.96
CA ASP A 100 5.55 -41.31 16.31
C ASP A 100 6.82 -41.03 15.47
N ALA A 101 7.82 -40.33 16.03
CA ALA A 101 8.99 -39.89 15.27
C ALA A 101 9.85 -41.04 14.70
N ASP A 102 9.78 -42.25 15.28
CA ASP A 102 10.44 -43.47 14.77
C ASP A 102 10.05 -43.84 13.33
N ARG A 103 8.87 -43.39 12.90
CA ARG A 103 8.30 -43.73 11.59
C ARG A 103 8.49 -42.64 10.56
N ILE A 104 9.17 -41.56 10.91
CA ILE A 104 9.42 -40.44 10.00
C ILE A 104 10.55 -40.84 9.04
N LEU A 105 10.37 -40.53 7.76
CA LEU A 105 11.35 -40.70 6.69
C LEU A 105 11.97 -39.37 6.30
N GLU A 106 11.17 -38.32 6.27
CA GLU A 106 11.62 -36.98 5.87
C GLU A 106 10.68 -35.93 6.46
N VAL A 107 11.26 -34.81 6.90
CA VAL A 107 10.54 -33.59 7.26
C VAL A 107 11.17 -32.45 6.49
N SER A 108 10.36 -31.79 5.67
CA SER A 108 10.78 -30.60 4.93
C SER A 108 9.75 -29.49 5.05
N VAL A 109 10.24 -28.27 5.00
CA VAL A 109 9.46 -27.03 5.04
C VAL A 109 9.69 -26.30 3.73
N LEU A 110 8.63 -25.82 3.11
CA LEU A 110 8.68 -25.04 1.88
C LEU A 110 7.86 -23.77 2.07
N ILE A 111 8.45 -22.62 1.74
CA ILE A 111 7.73 -21.36 1.58
C ILE A 111 7.36 -21.22 0.11
N GLU A 112 6.06 -21.08 -0.16
CA GLU A 112 5.52 -20.84 -1.50
C GLU A 112 4.85 -19.46 -1.55
N GLY A 113 5.14 -18.71 -2.60
CA GLY A 113 4.48 -17.46 -2.94
C GLY A 113 4.03 -17.49 -4.38
N ARG A 114 2.85 -16.94 -4.67
CA ARG A 114 2.32 -16.85 -6.03
C ARG A 114 1.52 -15.58 -6.26
N LEU A 115 1.50 -15.15 -7.51
CA LEU A 115 0.65 -14.09 -8.04
C LEU A 115 -0.31 -14.70 -9.07
N ASP A 116 -1.58 -14.83 -8.71
CA ASP A 116 -2.66 -15.33 -9.56
C ASP A 116 -3.41 -14.15 -10.17
N LEU A 117 -3.53 -14.12 -11.50
CA LEU A 117 -4.10 -13.02 -12.27
C LEU A 117 -5.11 -13.52 -13.30
N SER A 118 -6.25 -12.86 -13.43
CA SER A 118 -7.18 -13.10 -14.53
C SER A 118 -7.98 -11.85 -14.93
N VAL A 119 -8.43 -11.86 -16.18
CA VAL A 119 -9.32 -10.84 -16.78
C VAL A 119 -10.52 -11.58 -17.37
N ALA A 120 -11.75 -11.11 -17.14
CA ALA A 120 -13.01 -11.80 -17.49
C ALA A 120 -13.13 -12.19 -18.97
N GLU A 121 -12.52 -11.42 -19.88
CA GLU A 121 -12.48 -11.72 -21.32
C GLU A 121 -11.36 -12.70 -21.73
N SER A 122 -10.62 -13.23 -20.76
CA SER A 122 -9.57 -14.19 -21.00
C SER A 122 -9.94 -15.50 -20.30
N THR A 123 -10.06 -16.57 -21.08
CA THR A 123 -10.23 -17.94 -20.56
C THR A 123 -8.99 -18.41 -19.79
N ASN A 124 -7.90 -17.65 -19.84
CA ASN A 124 -6.60 -18.04 -19.33
C ASN A 124 -6.20 -17.22 -18.12
N ASN A 125 -6.04 -17.90 -16.99
CA ASN A 125 -5.40 -17.32 -15.80
C ASN A 125 -3.88 -17.34 -15.97
N THR A 126 -3.20 -16.35 -15.40
CA THR A 126 -1.74 -16.32 -15.31
C THR A 126 -1.33 -16.50 -13.84
N THR A 127 -0.49 -17.49 -13.56
CA THR A 127 0.06 -17.71 -12.21
C THR A 127 1.57 -17.58 -12.29
N ILE A 128 2.14 -16.64 -11.53
CA ILE A 128 3.58 -16.41 -11.41
C ILE A 128 4.03 -16.88 -10.04
N LYS A 129 5.14 -17.64 -9.96
CA LYS A 129 5.72 -18.05 -8.68
C LYS A 129 6.61 -16.92 -8.15
N THR A 130 6.23 -16.34 -7.01
CA THR A 130 7.01 -15.26 -6.38
C THR A 130 8.02 -15.81 -5.36
N VAL A 131 7.69 -16.90 -4.66
CA VAL A 131 8.62 -17.54 -3.71
C VAL A 131 8.56 -19.05 -3.85
N HIS A 132 9.73 -19.69 -3.80
CA HIS A 132 9.86 -21.15 -3.72
C HIS A 132 11.15 -21.52 -2.98
N SER A 133 11.11 -21.52 -1.65
CA SER A 133 12.28 -21.81 -0.80
C SER A 133 12.02 -23.06 0.04
N THR A 134 12.80 -24.13 -0.17
CA THR A 134 12.65 -25.41 0.54
C THR A 134 13.83 -25.66 1.46
N THR A 135 13.56 -26.19 2.66
CA THR A 135 14.57 -26.68 3.59
C THR A 135 14.16 -28.04 4.13
N THR A 136 15.03 -29.04 3.98
CA THR A 136 14.85 -30.35 4.62
C THR A 136 15.41 -30.27 6.04
N LEU A 137 14.54 -30.38 7.04
CA LEU A 137 14.93 -30.32 8.45
C LEU A 137 15.54 -31.64 8.93
N TRP A 138 15.01 -32.75 8.42
CA TRP A 138 15.48 -34.08 8.76
C TRP A 138 15.17 -35.06 7.64
N LYS A 139 16.08 -35.99 7.38
CA LYS A 139 15.89 -37.09 6.42
C LYS A 139 16.57 -38.34 6.93
N LYS A 140 15.83 -39.46 6.94
CA LYS A 140 16.37 -40.77 7.32
C LYS A 140 17.47 -41.15 6.34
N GLN A 141 18.67 -41.38 6.86
CA GLN A 141 19.75 -41.93 6.03
C GLN A 141 19.47 -43.41 5.77
N PRO A 142 19.67 -43.88 4.53
CA PRO A 142 19.62 -45.31 4.28
C PRO A 142 20.72 -46.00 5.10
N PRO A 143 20.47 -47.20 5.64
CA PRO A 143 21.53 -47.98 6.29
C PRO A 143 22.68 -48.12 5.30
N ARG A 144 23.88 -47.64 5.68
CA ARG A 144 25.08 -47.79 4.85
C ARG A 144 25.33 -49.29 4.73
N ALA A 145 25.01 -49.88 3.58
CA ALA A 145 25.38 -51.25 3.28
C ALA A 145 26.91 -51.33 3.33
N ASN A 146 27.44 -52.09 4.32
CA ASN A 146 28.85 -52.44 4.54
C ASN A 146 29.84 -51.71 3.63
N ARG A 147 30.34 -50.55 4.09
CA ARG A 147 31.62 -50.06 3.59
C ARG A 147 32.70 -50.74 4.43
N ASP A 148 33.46 -51.60 3.77
CA ASP A 148 34.64 -52.26 4.34
C ASP A 148 35.50 -51.21 5.06
N HIS A 149 35.62 -51.43 6.38
CA HIS A 149 36.36 -50.59 7.31
C HIS A 149 37.82 -50.49 6.89
N ASN A 150 38.30 -49.27 6.61
CA ASN A 150 39.70 -48.86 6.79
C ASN A 150 39.88 -47.32 6.79
N GLY A 151 38.82 -46.57 7.15
CA GLY A 151 38.88 -45.12 7.30
C GLY A 151 38.86 -44.73 8.78
N PRO A 152 39.75 -43.83 9.25
CA PRO A 152 39.79 -43.41 10.64
C PRO A 152 38.46 -42.76 11.06
N GLU A 153 37.94 -43.25 12.18
CA GLU A 153 36.71 -42.84 12.87
C GLU A 153 36.67 -41.32 13.07
N SER A 154 35.66 -40.68 12.47
CA SER A 154 35.18 -39.39 12.94
C SER A 154 33.79 -39.62 13.52
N ASP A 155 33.73 -39.77 14.84
CA ASP A 155 32.62 -40.23 15.70
C ASP A 155 31.32 -39.38 15.72
N MET A 156 30.98 -38.65 14.66
CA MET A 156 29.64 -38.04 14.56
C MET A 156 28.60 -39.08 14.11
N VAL A 157 28.19 -39.93 15.04
CA VAL A 157 27.02 -40.81 14.90
C VAL A 157 25.77 -39.94 14.86
N MET A 158 25.23 -39.71 13.66
CA MET A 158 23.93 -39.06 13.51
C MET A 158 22.83 -39.97 14.08
N PRO A 159 21.87 -39.43 14.87
CA PRO A 159 20.80 -40.24 15.44
C PRO A 159 19.96 -40.88 14.34
N SER A 160 19.75 -42.19 14.43
CA SER A 160 18.98 -42.98 13.46
C SER A 160 17.47 -42.68 13.51
N LYS A 161 17.01 -41.98 14.56
CA LYS A 161 15.62 -41.62 14.80
C LYS A 161 15.40 -40.12 14.59
N CYS A 162 14.25 -39.77 14.03
CA CYS A 162 13.84 -38.37 13.92
C CYS A 162 13.57 -37.80 15.33
N PRO A 163 14.06 -36.60 15.67
CA PRO A 163 13.63 -35.89 16.86
C PRO A 163 12.11 -35.66 16.89
N ASN A 164 11.51 -35.67 18.08
CA ASN A 164 10.08 -35.34 18.24
C ASN A 164 9.79 -33.86 17.99
N GLN A 165 10.81 -33.00 18.05
CA GLN A 165 10.70 -31.57 17.82
C GLN A 165 11.79 -31.13 16.85
N LEU A 166 11.40 -30.38 15.82
CA LEU A 166 12.30 -29.83 14.81
C LEU A 166 12.07 -28.32 14.73
N ALA A 167 13.05 -27.56 15.19
CA ALA A 167 13.07 -26.11 15.00
C ALA A 167 13.45 -25.78 13.55
N PHE A 168 12.93 -24.66 13.04
CA PHE A 168 13.32 -24.12 11.74
C PHE A 168 13.28 -22.60 11.73
N ALA A 169 14.09 -22.01 10.86
CA ALA A 169 14.10 -20.59 10.56
C ALA A 169 14.43 -20.42 9.08
N MET A 170 13.55 -19.77 8.35
CA MET A 170 13.66 -19.57 6.90
C MET A 170 13.46 -18.10 6.56
N PRO A 171 14.48 -17.38 6.06
CA PRO A 171 14.32 -16.00 5.66
C PRO A 171 13.43 -15.90 4.41
N LEU A 172 12.54 -14.91 4.38
CA LEU A 172 11.81 -14.55 3.17
C LEU A 172 12.77 -13.83 2.19
N PRO A 173 12.78 -14.21 0.91
CA PRO A 173 13.60 -13.52 -0.07
C PRO A 173 13.07 -12.09 -0.24
N LYS A 174 13.95 -11.12 -0.52
CA LYS A 174 13.53 -9.73 -0.77
C LYS A 174 12.87 -9.56 -2.13
N ASN A 175 13.31 -10.36 -3.09
CA ASN A 175 12.97 -10.23 -4.49
C ASN A 175 12.57 -11.59 -5.08
N TYR A 176 11.85 -11.56 -6.19
CA TYR A 176 11.61 -12.70 -7.06
C TYR A 176 12.08 -12.38 -8.48
N GLN A 177 12.28 -13.42 -9.30
CA GLN A 177 12.69 -13.28 -10.68
C GLN A 177 11.61 -13.84 -11.60
N ASP A 178 11.27 -13.09 -12.64
CA ASP A 178 10.40 -13.54 -13.73
C ASP A 178 11.03 -13.23 -15.10
N SER A 179 10.27 -13.39 -16.18
CA SER A 179 10.75 -13.10 -17.54
C SER A 179 11.07 -11.62 -17.80
N THR A 180 10.57 -10.71 -16.97
CA THR A 180 10.71 -9.26 -17.12
C THR A 180 11.83 -8.68 -16.25
N GLY A 181 12.32 -9.41 -15.26
CA GLY A 181 13.46 -9.00 -14.45
C GLY A 181 13.42 -9.50 -13.01
N THR A 182 14.19 -8.83 -12.16
CA THR A 182 14.15 -9.03 -10.70
C THR A 182 13.25 -7.96 -10.09
N HIS A 183 12.28 -8.37 -9.30
CA HIS A 183 11.25 -7.51 -8.71
C HIS A 183 11.15 -7.74 -7.21
N PRO A 184 10.75 -6.73 -6.41
CA PRO A 184 10.47 -6.94 -4.99
C PRO A 184 9.32 -7.94 -4.81
N LEU A 185 9.32 -8.69 -3.71
CA LEU A 185 8.15 -9.49 -3.38
C LEU A 185 6.91 -8.59 -3.21
N PRO A 186 5.80 -8.86 -3.92
CA PRO A 186 4.57 -8.10 -3.72
C PRO A 186 3.99 -8.39 -2.33
N PRO A 187 3.29 -7.44 -1.69
CA PRO A 187 2.54 -7.71 -0.48
C PRO A 187 1.49 -8.80 -0.73
N THR A 188 1.00 -9.45 0.34
CA THR A 188 -0.28 -10.16 0.23
C THR A 188 -1.32 -9.15 -0.24
N PHE A 189 -2.04 -9.50 -1.29
CA PHE A 189 -2.98 -8.58 -1.92
C PHE A 189 -4.08 -9.38 -2.60
N GLN A 190 -5.31 -8.88 -2.52
CA GLN A 190 -6.42 -9.45 -3.26
C GLN A 190 -7.34 -8.34 -3.74
N THR A 191 -7.67 -8.38 -5.03
CA THR A 191 -8.80 -7.66 -5.60
C THR A 191 -9.63 -8.62 -6.44
N LEU A 192 -10.95 -8.46 -6.36
CA LEU A 192 -11.92 -9.26 -7.07
C LEU A 192 -13.04 -8.35 -7.55
N ASP A 193 -13.06 -8.06 -8.85
CA ASP A 193 -14.15 -7.32 -9.47
C ASP A 193 -14.76 -8.16 -10.59
N PHE A 194 -15.84 -8.86 -10.25
CA PHE A 194 -16.67 -9.55 -11.22
C PHE A 194 -17.63 -8.61 -11.96
N GLY A 195 -17.66 -7.33 -11.61
CA GLY A 195 -18.48 -6.30 -12.23
C GLY A 195 -17.82 -5.73 -13.49
N GLN A 196 -17.70 -4.41 -13.54
CA GLN A 196 -17.40 -3.69 -14.79
C GLN A 196 -15.98 -3.91 -15.31
N SER A 197 -14.97 -4.09 -14.44
CA SER A 197 -13.58 -4.24 -14.91
C SER A 197 -13.20 -5.70 -15.19
N GLY A 198 -13.91 -6.66 -14.58
CA GLY A 198 -13.67 -8.08 -14.76
C GLY A 198 -12.26 -8.51 -14.35
N ILE A 199 -11.62 -7.81 -13.41
CA ILE A 199 -10.25 -8.13 -12.99
C ILE A 199 -10.21 -8.97 -11.72
N PHE A 200 -9.24 -9.88 -11.68
CA PHE A 200 -8.86 -10.60 -10.48
C PHE A 200 -7.34 -10.58 -10.36
N ALA A 201 -6.86 -10.18 -9.20
CA ALA A 201 -5.45 -10.29 -8.86
C ALA A 201 -5.32 -10.75 -7.41
N ARG A 202 -4.49 -11.76 -7.17
CA ARG A 202 -4.20 -12.26 -5.83
C ARG A 202 -2.72 -12.58 -5.69
N SER A 203 -2.03 -11.89 -4.81
CA SER A 203 -0.73 -12.30 -4.29
C SER A 203 -0.93 -13.03 -2.96
N SER A 204 -0.46 -14.28 -2.88
CA SER A 204 -0.68 -15.12 -1.70
C SER A 204 0.58 -15.90 -1.33
N TYR A 205 0.80 -16.07 -0.03
CA TYR A 205 1.91 -16.81 0.51
C TYR A 205 1.44 -17.94 1.43
N ARG A 206 2.20 -19.04 1.47
CA ARG A 206 1.93 -20.16 2.38
C ARG A 206 3.18 -20.94 2.74
N LEU A 207 3.16 -21.49 3.95
CA LEU A 207 4.09 -22.51 4.41
C LEU A 207 3.52 -23.91 4.09
N ARG A 208 4.33 -24.77 3.49
CA ARG A 208 4.03 -26.18 3.25
C ARG A 208 4.99 -27.05 4.03
N ILE A 209 4.48 -27.69 5.07
CA ILE A 209 5.21 -28.70 5.84
C ILE A 209 4.92 -30.06 5.23
N THR A 210 5.96 -30.79 4.85
CA THR A 210 5.86 -32.15 4.31
C THR A 210 6.46 -33.12 5.31
N VAL A 211 5.66 -34.11 5.71
CA VAL A 211 6.09 -35.19 6.62
C VAL A 211 5.87 -36.52 5.91
N LYS A 212 6.97 -37.16 5.51
CA LYS A 212 6.96 -38.52 4.94
C LYS A 212 7.11 -39.54 6.06
N ARG A 213 6.28 -40.57 6.05
CA ARG A 213 6.26 -41.64 7.06
C ARG A 213 6.29 -43.02 6.42
N THR A 214 6.92 -43.98 7.10
CA THR A 214 6.76 -45.40 6.80
C THR A 214 5.29 -45.82 7.02
N PRO A 215 4.75 -46.79 6.28
CA PRO A 215 3.39 -47.32 6.51
C PRO A 215 3.24 -48.01 7.87
N LYS A 216 2.01 -48.17 8.38
CA LYS A 216 1.71 -48.85 9.67
C LYS A 216 1.58 -50.37 9.51
N LEU A 217 1.28 -50.84 8.30
CA LEU A 217 1.03 -52.26 8.07
C LEU A 217 2.35 -53.05 8.16
N GLY A 218 2.32 -54.12 8.95
CA GLY A 218 3.48 -54.97 9.20
C GLY A 218 4.07 -55.55 7.92
N SER A 219 5.41 -55.66 7.93
CA SER A 219 6.39 -56.34 7.06
C SER A 219 6.10 -56.73 5.59
N GLY A 220 4.87 -56.95 5.15
CA GLY A 220 4.53 -57.49 3.82
C GLY A 220 4.16 -56.45 2.74
N PHE A 221 3.76 -55.22 3.11
CA PHE A 221 3.32 -54.18 2.15
C PHE A 221 4.06 -52.85 2.34
N SER A 222 5.39 -52.92 2.50
CA SER A 222 6.26 -51.77 2.79
C SER A 222 6.40 -50.73 1.65
N LEU A 223 5.70 -50.89 0.53
CA LEU A 223 6.02 -50.12 -0.70
C LEU A 223 5.36 -48.73 -0.79
N LEU A 224 4.36 -48.40 0.05
CA LEU A 224 3.67 -47.11 -0.06
C LEU A 224 4.09 -46.13 1.05
N GLU A 225 5.02 -45.24 0.73
CA GLU A 225 5.37 -44.10 1.60
C GLU A 225 4.14 -43.21 1.82
N LYS A 226 3.83 -42.90 3.08
CA LYS A 226 2.73 -41.99 3.41
C LYS A 226 3.27 -40.56 3.52
N THR A 227 2.98 -39.74 2.53
CA THR A 227 3.30 -38.31 2.57
C THR A 227 2.11 -37.52 3.08
N LYS A 228 2.34 -36.69 4.11
CA LYS A 228 1.35 -35.72 4.61
C LYS A 228 1.84 -34.31 4.36
N HIS A 229 0.99 -33.48 3.76
CA HIS A 229 1.21 -32.05 3.61
C HIS A 229 0.32 -31.26 4.57
N ILE A 230 0.90 -30.27 5.22
CA ILE A 230 0.21 -29.30 6.07
C ILE A 230 0.46 -27.92 5.47
N PHE A 231 -0.60 -27.19 5.17
CA PHE A 231 -0.53 -25.86 4.58
C PHE A 231 -0.96 -24.81 5.61
N ILE A 232 -0.16 -23.76 5.75
CA ILE A 232 -0.46 -22.61 6.60
C ILE A 232 -0.33 -21.35 5.74
N PRO A 233 -1.44 -20.70 5.34
CA PRO A 233 -1.36 -19.40 4.68
C PRO A 233 -0.76 -18.37 5.65
N PHE A 234 -0.07 -17.37 5.13
CA PHE A 234 0.40 -16.24 5.92
C PHE A 234 0.34 -14.96 5.10
N ASP A 235 0.26 -13.84 5.79
CA ASP A 235 0.23 -12.52 5.19
C ASP A 235 1.63 -11.89 5.17
N TYR A 236 2.00 -11.31 4.03
CA TYR A 236 3.28 -10.65 3.83
C TYR A 236 3.06 -9.15 3.65
N TRP A 237 3.51 -8.36 4.62
CA TRP A 237 3.36 -6.90 4.68
C TRP A 237 4.74 -6.24 4.63
N PRO A 238 5.29 -5.97 3.42
CA PRO A 238 6.57 -5.30 3.30
C PRO A 238 6.48 -3.89 3.90
N ARG A 239 7.40 -3.56 4.80
CA ARG A 239 7.46 -2.22 5.42
C ARG A 239 7.88 -1.20 4.36
N THR A 240 7.10 -0.15 4.23
CA THR A 240 7.43 1.05 3.49
C THR A 240 7.15 2.25 4.39
N ARG A 241 8.01 3.26 4.35
CA ARG A 241 7.89 4.47 5.19
C ARG A 241 8.00 5.72 4.32
N SER A 242 7.37 6.80 4.77
CA SER A 242 7.67 8.13 4.25
C SER A 242 9.12 8.48 4.62
N GLN A 243 9.76 9.31 3.80
CA GLN A 243 11.10 9.84 4.11
C GLN A 243 11.02 11.14 4.92
N GLN A 244 9.83 11.72 5.06
CA GLN A 244 9.60 13.00 5.70
C GLN A 244 8.28 12.99 6.48
N PRO A 245 8.21 13.70 7.61
CA PRO A 245 6.95 13.93 8.31
C PRO A 245 5.98 14.68 7.41
N ILE A 246 4.70 14.40 7.59
CA ILE A 246 3.66 15.29 7.08
C ILE A 246 3.66 16.50 8.01
N SER A 247 3.95 17.68 7.48
CA SER A 247 3.78 18.91 8.25
C SER A 247 2.37 18.94 8.81
N SER A 248 2.21 18.98 10.13
CA SER A 248 0.92 19.04 10.85
C SER A 248 0.14 20.35 10.62
N CYS A 249 0.54 21.12 9.61
CA CYS A 249 -0.10 22.36 9.21
C CYS A 249 -1.46 22.07 8.57
N ASN A 250 -2.52 22.50 9.25
CA ASN A 250 -3.85 22.63 8.66
C ASN A 250 -3.71 23.45 7.37
N GLY A 251 -4.16 22.93 6.22
CA GLY A 251 -3.88 23.43 4.86
C GLY A 251 -4.41 24.84 4.52
N SER A 252 -4.03 25.84 5.31
CA SER A 252 -4.40 27.24 5.12
C SER A 252 -3.62 27.84 3.96
N LEU A 253 -4.29 28.68 3.16
CA LEU A 253 -3.65 29.46 2.10
C LEU A 253 -2.50 30.33 2.60
N ALA A 254 -2.56 30.81 3.85
CA ALA A 254 -1.47 31.59 4.41
C ALA A 254 -0.18 30.77 4.48
N LEU A 255 -0.29 29.50 4.90
CA LEU A 255 0.85 28.59 5.00
C LEU A 255 1.37 28.18 3.63
N ILE A 256 0.47 27.91 2.68
CA ILE A 256 0.85 27.63 1.29
C ILE A 256 1.66 28.79 0.71
N LYS A 257 1.28 30.04 1.01
CA LYS A 257 2.01 31.23 0.56
C LYS A 257 3.34 31.44 1.29
N MET A 258 3.42 31.07 2.56
CA MET A 258 4.64 31.17 3.36
C MET A 258 5.67 30.11 2.99
N LEU A 259 5.21 28.93 2.58
CA LEU A 259 6.04 27.75 2.30
C LEU A 259 5.61 27.08 0.98
N PRO A 260 5.67 27.78 -0.16
CA PRO A 260 5.19 27.24 -1.44
C PRO A 260 5.92 25.96 -1.84
N ASP A 261 7.21 25.84 -1.50
CA ASP A 261 8.03 24.66 -1.81
C ASP A 261 7.62 23.40 -1.04
N GLN A 262 6.78 23.53 0.01
CA GLN A 262 6.24 22.40 0.75
C GLN A 262 4.88 21.91 0.23
N TRP A 263 4.33 22.56 -0.80
CA TRP A 263 3.01 22.26 -1.34
C TRP A 263 3.07 22.02 -2.84
N TYR A 264 2.46 20.92 -3.27
CA TYR A 264 2.23 20.61 -4.66
C TYR A 264 0.86 21.14 -5.11
N GLN A 265 0.85 21.94 -6.17
CA GLN A 265 -0.38 22.46 -6.80
C GLN A 265 -0.70 21.71 -8.09
N SER A 266 -1.95 21.29 -8.24
CA SER A 266 -2.53 20.87 -9.52
C SER A 266 -3.64 21.82 -9.93
N THR A 267 -3.52 22.36 -11.13
CA THR A 267 -4.50 23.26 -11.74
C THR A 267 -5.24 22.54 -12.85
N SER A 268 -6.56 22.69 -12.86
CA SER A 268 -7.46 22.16 -13.89
C SER A 268 -8.48 23.22 -14.27
N THR A 269 -8.97 23.17 -15.51
CA THR A 269 -9.98 24.12 -15.99
C THR A 269 -11.29 23.38 -16.22
N ILE A 270 -12.35 23.94 -15.65
CA ILE A 270 -13.71 23.47 -15.76
C ILE A 270 -14.36 24.14 -16.96
N ASP A 271 -14.36 23.45 -18.09
CA ASP A 271 -14.90 23.99 -19.33
C ASP A 271 -16.43 24.03 -19.31
N VAL A 272 -16.96 25.14 -19.80
CA VAL A 272 -18.36 25.28 -20.22
C VAL A 272 -18.44 24.81 -21.69
N PRO A 273 -19.22 23.77 -22.03
CA PRO A 273 -19.54 23.44 -23.41
C PRO A 273 -20.02 24.68 -24.15
N SER A 274 -19.42 24.95 -25.31
CA SER A 274 -19.79 26.10 -26.12
C SER A 274 -21.31 26.13 -26.32
N PRO A 275 -22.00 27.19 -25.90
CA PRO A 275 -23.44 27.28 -26.09
C PRO A 275 -23.68 27.35 -27.60
N ARG A 276 -24.37 26.35 -28.16
CA ARG A 276 -24.84 26.39 -29.56
C ARG A 276 -25.97 27.43 -29.76
N GLY A 277 -26.07 28.45 -28.91
CA GLY A 277 -27.14 29.46 -28.90
C GLY A 277 -26.72 30.74 -28.19
N LYS A 278 -27.56 31.79 -28.28
CA LYS A 278 -27.29 33.19 -27.87
C LYS A 278 -27.02 33.43 -26.37
N ASN A 279 -26.93 32.40 -25.53
CA ASN A 279 -26.75 32.53 -24.08
C ASN A 279 -25.34 32.07 -23.66
N ALA A 280 -24.31 32.81 -24.09
CA ALA A 280 -22.92 32.62 -23.67
C ALA A 280 -22.62 33.26 -22.31
N GLU A 281 -23.38 32.88 -21.28
CA GLU A 281 -23.35 33.59 -19.99
C GLU A 281 -22.22 33.12 -19.07
N PHE A 282 -21.87 31.82 -19.13
CA PHE A 282 -20.85 31.23 -18.26
C PHE A 282 -19.46 31.18 -18.89
N GLN A 283 -18.45 31.35 -18.04
CA GLN A 283 -17.03 31.22 -18.39
C GLN A 283 -16.41 30.01 -17.69
N PRO A 284 -15.29 29.48 -18.23
CA PRO A 284 -14.56 28.42 -17.57
C PRO A 284 -14.16 28.79 -16.13
N VAL A 285 -14.22 27.81 -15.23
CA VAL A 285 -13.79 27.97 -13.84
C VAL A 285 -12.45 27.26 -13.66
N THR A 286 -11.46 27.93 -13.09
CA THR A 286 -10.17 27.29 -12.74
C THR A 286 -10.27 26.63 -11.38
N ALA A 287 -9.80 25.41 -11.25
CA ALA A 287 -9.75 24.63 -10.02
C ALA A 287 -8.30 24.29 -9.66
N ASN A 288 -7.86 24.74 -8.49
CA ASN A 288 -6.55 24.49 -7.92
C ASN A 288 -6.68 23.59 -6.69
N ILE A 289 -6.00 22.45 -6.69
CA ILE A 289 -5.87 21.58 -5.52
C ILE A 289 -4.42 21.55 -5.07
N PHE A 290 -4.23 21.75 -3.77
CA PHE A 290 -2.93 21.77 -3.10
C PHE A 290 -2.84 20.61 -2.11
N VAL A 291 -1.74 19.89 -2.14
CA VAL A 291 -1.40 18.82 -1.17
C VAL A 291 0.06 18.99 -0.74
N PRO A 292 0.51 18.41 0.39
CA PRO A 292 1.93 18.42 0.74
C PRO A 292 2.81 17.84 -0.39
N ASP A 293 3.95 18.49 -0.67
CA ASP A 293 4.84 18.10 -1.77
C ASP A 293 5.47 16.69 -1.66
N PRO A 294 5.81 16.15 -0.44
CA PRO A 294 6.44 14.84 -0.35
C PRO A 294 5.65 13.75 -1.07
N ARG A 295 4.31 13.88 -1.11
CA ARG A 295 3.39 12.96 -1.82
C ARG A 295 3.61 11.48 -1.47
N VAL A 296 4.26 11.21 -0.34
CA VAL A 296 4.42 9.90 0.26
C VAL A 296 3.77 9.97 1.63
N TYR A 297 2.71 9.21 1.83
CA TYR A 297 1.86 9.30 3.02
C TYR A 297 1.62 7.91 3.57
N ALA A 298 1.60 7.73 4.89
CA ALA A 298 1.21 6.42 5.39
C ALA A 298 -0.29 6.18 5.24
N LEU A 299 -0.68 4.91 5.17
CA LEU A 299 -2.08 4.49 5.15
C LEU A 299 -2.86 5.00 6.38
N SER A 300 -2.17 5.15 7.51
CA SER A 300 -2.73 5.66 8.77
C SER A 300 -2.87 7.18 8.81
N ASP A 301 -2.13 7.89 7.97
CA ASP A 301 -2.01 9.34 8.07
C ASP A 301 -3.19 10.06 7.43
N SER A 302 -3.54 11.22 7.97
CA SER A 302 -4.45 12.16 7.34
C SER A 302 -3.66 13.10 6.41
N ILE A 303 -4.07 13.19 5.16
CA ILE A 303 -3.44 14.04 4.15
C ILE A 303 -4.22 15.36 4.08
N PRO A 304 -3.66 16.48 4.58
CA PRO A 304 -4.33 17.78 4.44
C PRO A 304 -4.34 18.22 2.99
N PHE A 305 -5.40 18.93 2.59
CA PHE A 305 -5.45 19.59 1.28
C PHE A 305 -6.13 20.96 1.35
N HIS A 306 -5.84 21.78 0.35
CA HIS A 306 -6.57 23.00 0.06
C HIS A 306 -7.16 22.93 -1.35
N LEU A 307 -8.40 23.35 -1.52
CA LEU A 307 -9.08 23.43 -2.80
C LEU A 307 -9.52 24.86 -3.04
N GLN A 308 -9.23 25.41 -4.21
CA GLN A 308 -9.66 26.74 -4.63
C GLN A 308 -10.31 26.66 -6.00
N LEU A 309 -11.50 27.24 -6.15
CA LEU A 309 -12.12 27.48 -7.45
C LEU A 309 -12.10 28.99 -7.72
N SER A 310 -11.72 29.41 -8.93
CA SER A 310 -11.66 30.81 -9.34
C SER A 310 -12.27 31.01 -10.72
N GLY A 311 -13.02 32.10 -10.90
CA GLY A 311 -13.67 32.44 -12.16
C GLY A 311 -14.70 33.56 -11.99
N ARG A 312 -15.51 33.81 -13.01
CA ARG A 312 -16.64 34.76 -12.90
C ARG A 312 -17.62 34.33 -11.83
N VAL A 313 -18.15 35.29 -11.07
CA VAL A 313 -19.07 35.03 -9.95
C VAL A 313 -20.28 34.20 -10.38
N ASP A 314 -20.90 34.51 -11.52
CA ASP A 314 -22.08 33.79 -12.00
C ASP A 314 -21.76 32.34 -12.38
N SER A 315 -20.55 32.10 -12.89
CA SER A 315 -20.03 30.77 -13.19
C SER A 315 -19.78 29.95 -11.92
N LEU A 316 -19.19 30.57 -10.89
CA LEU A 316 -18.96 29.94 -9.59
C LEU A 316 -20.27 29.62 -8.86
N ARG A 317 -21.26 30.53 -8.87
CA ARG A 317 -22.59 30.29 -8.27
C ARG A 317 -23.30 29.14 -8.97
N ALA A 318 -23.30 29.14 -10.31
CA ALA A 318 -23.92 28.07 -11.08
C ALA A 318 -23.27 26.70 -10.82
N LEU A 319 -21.97 26.67 -10.54
CA LEU A 319 -21.23 25.45 -10.25
C LEU A 319 -21.49 24.89 -8.84
N VAL A 320 -21.51 25.76 -7.82
CA VAL A 320 -21.54 25.34 -6.40
C VAL A 320 -22.95 25.31 -5.81
N ALA A 321 -23.85 26.16 -6.29
CA ALA A 321 -25.21 26.31 -5.77
C ALA A 321 -26.25 26.32 -6.89
N PRO A 322 -26.33 25.26 -7.72
CA PRO A 322 -27.14 25.25 -8.93
C PRO A 322 -28.64 25.44 -8.67
N ASP A 323 -29.15 25.01 -7.52
CA ASP A 323 -30.58 25.11 -7.20
C ASP A 323 -31.04 26.54 -6.90
N THR A 324 -30.13 27.45 -6.52
CA THR A 324 -30.47 28.86 -6.27
C THR A 324 -30.85 29.63 -7.55
N LEU A 325 -30.44 29.14 -8.72
CA LEU A 325 -30.74 29.79 -10.00
C LEU A 325 -32.14 29.48 -10.52
N LYS A 326 -32.72 28.32 -10.14
CA LYS A 326 -34.03 27.88 -10.64
C LYS A 326 -35.18 28.76 -10.13
N ASP A 327 -35.04 29.29 -8.91
CA ASP A 327 -36.07 30.12 -8.27
C ASP A 327 -36.17 31.53 -8.87
N THR A 328 -35.11 32.03 -9.51
CA THR A 328 -35.08 33.43 -10.03
C THR A 328 -35.72 33.53 -11.42
N LEU A 329 -35.67 32.45 -12.22
CA LEU A 329 -36.15 32.45 -13.61
C LEU A 329 -37.62 32.00 -13.75
N THR A 330 -38.24 31.50 -12.69
CA THR A 330 -39.58 30.90 -12.72
C THR A 330 -40.66 31.74 -12.04
N SER A 331 -40.41 33.03 -11.77
CA SER A 331 -41.47 33.99 -11.39
C SER A 331 -41.85 34.89 -12.56
N PRO A 332 -42.69 34.43 -13.51
CA PRO A 332 -43.29 35.29 -14.52
C PRO A 332 -44.49 36.03 -13.92
N ASN A 333 -44.42 37.37 -13.93
CA ASN A 333 -45.57 38.27 -13.94
C ASN A 333 -46.72 37.99 -12.95
N ASP A 334 -46.52 38.29 -11.66
CA ASP A 334 -47.63 38.77 -10.85
C ASP A 334 -47.66 40.30 -10.87
N THR A 335 -48.32 40.82 -11.90
CA THR A 335 -48.75 42.21 -12.03
C THR A 335 -49.78 42.55 -10.95
N HIS A 336 -49.38 42.80 -9.71
CA HIS A 336 -50.22 43.54 -8.77
C HIS A 336 -49.44 44.54 -7.93
N THR A 337 -49.63 45.81 -8.31
CA THR A 337 -49.48 47.03 -7.53
C THR A 337 -49.74 46.86 -6.03
N SER A 338 -48.70 46.97 -5.20
CA SER A 338 -48.81 47.72 -3.94
C SER A 338 -47.43 48.13 -3.42
N SER A 339 -47.25 49.45 -3.32
CA SER A 339 -46.13 50.14 -2.70
C SER A 339 -45.97 49.72 -1.23
N SER A 340 -44.94 48.96 -0.91
CA SER A 340 -44.43 48.87 0.46
C SER A 340 -42.90 48.82 0.46
N ARG A 341 -42.31 49.65 1.33
CA ARG A 341 -40.87 49.94 1.42
C ARG A 341 -40.03 48.67 1.64
N PRO A 342 -38.88 48.50 0.96
CA PRO A 342 -37.97 47.40 1.23
C PRO A 342 -37.26 47.64 2.56
N THR A 343 -37.60 46.84 3.57
CA THR A 343 -36.89 46.83 4.86
C THR A 343 -35.78 45.77 4.82
N SER A 344 -34.54 46.24 4.97
CA SER A 344 -33.33 45.51 5.36
C SER A 344 -33.17 44.07 4.88
N PHE A 345 -32.40 43.89 3.80
CA PHE A 345 -31.74 42.61 3.50
C PHE A 345 -30.91 42.17 4.71
N LYS A 346 -31.26 41.03 5.33
CA LYS A 346 -30.48 40.40 6.40
C LYS A 346 -29.41 39.48 5.76
N PRO A 347 -28.11 39.80 5.80
CA PRO A 347 -27.08 39.06 5.06
C PRO A 347 -26.67 37.69 5.64
N SER A 348 -27.30 37.17 6.70
CA SER A 348 -26.68 36.16 7.57
C SER A 348 -27.18 34.72 7.43
N THR A 349 -28.12 34.40 6.53
CA THR A 349 -28.70 33.04 6.42
C THR A 349 -28.19 32.19 5.25
N CYS A 350 -27.45 32.76 4.29
CA CYS A 350 -26.96 32.04 3.10
C CYS A 350 -25.82 31.06 3.42
N ILE A 351 -24.90 31.41 4.33
CA ILE A 351 -23.70 30.62 4.60
C ILE A 351 -24.01 29.30 5.33
N LYS A 352 -25.01 29.28 6.23
CA LYS A 352 -25.37 28.07 6.97
C LYS A 352 -26.06 27.00 6.12
N LYS A 353 -26.72 27.39 5.00
CA LYS A 353 -27.30 26.43 4.05
C LYS A 353 -26.25 25.78 3.13
N LEU A 354 -25.12 26.44 2.88
CA LEU A 354 -24.03 25.89 2.07
C LEU A 354 -23.22 24.80 2.79
N GLN A 355 -23.28 24.72 4.12
CA GLN A 355 -22.54 23.73 4.91
C GLN A 355 -23.29 22.40 5.13
N GLY A 356 -24.62 22.35 4.94
CA GLY A 356 -25.45 21.19 5.27
C GLY A 356 -25.77 20.24 4.11
N GLU A 357 -25.81 20.75 2.87
CA GLU A 357 -26.09 19.97 1.65
C GLU A 357 -25.24 20.55 0.52
N MET A 358 -23.92 20.33 0.55
CA MET A 358 -23.16 20.56 -0.68
C MET A 358 -23.67 19.58 -1.72
N SER A 359 -24.18 20.13 -2.83
CA SER A 359 -24.62 19.34 -3.98
C SER A 359 -23.49 18.37 -4.36
N THR A 360 -23.86 17.14 -4.72
CA THR A 360 -22.96 15.99 -4.96
C THR A 360 -21.91 16.18 -6.06
N SER A 361 -21.77 17.40 -6.60
CA SER A 361 -20.86 17.76 -7.67
C SER A 361 -19.40 17.86 -7.21
N LEU A 362 -19.08 18.49 -6.08
CA LEU A 362 -17.70 18.76 -5.69
C LEU A 362 -17.18 17.75 -4.66
N ARG A 363 -16.16 16.96 -5.02
CA ARG A 363 -15.62 15.88 -4.18
C ARG A 363 -14.11 15.81 -4.28
N VAL A 364 -13.45 15.59 -3.15
CA VAL A 364 -12.02 15.25 -3.07
C VAL A 364 -11.90 13.89 -2.40
N PHE A 365 -11.19 12.95 -3.03
CA PHE A 365 -11.10 11.57 -2.55
C PHE A 365 -9.76 10.92 -2.90
N LEU A 366 -9.43 9.85 -2.17
CA LEU A 366 -8.31 8.97 -2.47
C LEU A 366 -8.75 7.91 -3.47
N LEU A 367 -8.04 7.86 -4.60
CA LEU A 367 -8.30 6.93 -5.69
C LEU A 367 -7.15 5.93 -5.82
N ARG A 368 -7.45 4.64 -5.69
CA ARG A 368 -6.54 3.54 -6.00
C ARG A 368 -6.78 3.05 -7.42
N GLN A 369 -5.74 3.08 -8.24
CA GLN A 369 -5.74 2.51 -9.58
C GLN A 369 -4.99 1.19 -9.59
N ILE A 370 -5.70 0.12 -9.96
CA ILE A 370 -5.16 -1.22 -10.13
C ILE A 370 -5.05 -1.49 -11.63
N ARG A 371 -3.83 -1.47 -12.16
CA ARG A 371 -3.53 -1.84 -13.54
C ARG A 371 -3.07 -3.29 -13.58
N LEU A 372 -3.78 -4.10 -14.35
CA LEU A 372 -3.49 -5.51 -14.58
C LEU A 372 -3.14 -5.75 -16.05
N GLU A 373 -2.10 -6.53 -16.32
CA GLU A 373 -1.67 -6.92 -17.65
C GLU A 373 -1.55 -8.45 -17.74
N VAL A 374 -2.43 -9.07 -18.52
CA VAL A 374 -2.47 -10.53 -18.72
C VAL A 374 -2.41 -10.83 -20.21
N LYS A 375 -1.32 -11.46 -20.65
CA LYS A 375 -1.08 -11.84 -22.07
C LYS A 375 -1.25 -10.64 -23.04
N GLY A 376 -0.70 -9.49 -22.68
CA GLY A 376 -0.78 -8.25 -23.46
C GLY A 376 -2.12 -7.51 -23.40
N LYS A 377 -3.15 -8.06 -22.73
CA LYS A 377 -4.39 -7.34 -22.44
C LYS A 377 -4.21 -6.54 -21.15
N ILE A 378 -4.40 -5.23 -21.25
CA ILE A 378 -4.36 -4.33 -20.10
C ILE A 378 -5.79 -4.01 -19.64
N ARG A 379 -6.01 -4.09 -18.33
CA ARG A 379 -7.22 -3.61 -17.66
C ARG A 379 -6.85 -2.70 -16.52
N VAL A 380 -7.68 -1.71 -16.27
CA VAL A 380 -7.51 -0.72 -15.21
C VAL A 380 -8.79 -0.66 -14.41
N GLN A 381 -8.69 -0.86 -13.10
CA GLN A 381 -9.77 -0.66 -12.15
C GLN A 381 -9.42 0.54 -11.28
N ASN A 382 -10.37 1.45 -11.09
CA ASN A 382 -10.24 2.57 -10.18
C ASN A 382 -11.18 2.33 -8.99
N VAL A 383 -10.67 2.46 -7.77
CA VAL A 383 -11.44 2.29 -6.54
C VAL A 383 -11.24 3.49 -5.63
N ILE A 384 -12.32 4.03 -5.08
CA ILE A 384 -12.25 5.07 -4.06
C ILE A 384 -11.92 4.39 -2.73
N ILE A 385 -10.82 4.78 -2.11
CA ILE A 385 -10.32 4.18 -0.86
C ILE A 385 -10.37 5.14 0.33
N GLY A 386 -10.91 6.35 0.15
CA GLY A 386 -11.17 7.34 1.18
C GLY A 386 -11.79 8.58 0.55
N GLU A 387 -12.66 9.29 1.25
CA GLU A 387 -13.32 10.51 0.78
C GLU A 387 -13.25 11.60 1.85
N ALA A 388 -12.90 12.81 1.43
CA ALA A 388 -12.74 13.93 2.35
C ALA A 388 -14.06 14.61 2.67
N GLN A 389 -14.14 15.13 3.89
CA GLN A 389 -15.10 16.17 4.24
C GLN A 389 -14.54 17.55 3.86
N LEU A 390 -15.30 18.31 3.08
CA LEU A 390 -14.92 19.66 2.66
C LEU A 390 -15.41 20.70 3.65
N GLU A 391 -14.48 21.51 4.17
CA GLU A 391 -14.77 22.65 5.04
C GLU A 391 -14.57 23.96 4.29
N ALA A 392 -15.64 24.72 4.11
CA ALA A 392 -15.57 26.00 3.41
C ALA A 392 -14.71 27.00 4.20
N VAL A 393 -13.76 27.64 3.51
CA VAL A 393 -12.95 28.71 4.06
C VAL A 393 -13.66 30.05 3.79
N PRO A 394 -14.01 30.82 4.84
CA PRO A 394 -14.65 32.12 4.64
C PRO A 394 -13.79 33.03 3.74
N PRO A 395 -14.39 33.73 2.76
CA PRO A 395 -13.64 34.68 1.96
C PRO A 395 -13.10 35.78 2.88
N VAL A 396 -11.87 36.22 2.62
CA VAL A 396 -11.32 37.39 3.32
C VAL A 396 -12.20 38.58 2.95
N MET A 397 -12.80 39.24 3.94
CA MET A 397 -13.54 40.48 3.71
C MET A 397 -12.59 41.47 3.05
N THR A 398 -12.73 41.63 1.75
CA THR A 398 -11.97 42.60 0.96
C THR A 398 -12.92 43.74 0.68
N ASP A 399 -12.56 44.95 1.12
CA ASP A 399 -13.36 46.19 1.03
C ASP A 399 -13.65 46.67 -0.41
N SER A 400 -13.43 45.83 -1.42
CA SER A 400 -13.63 46.12 -2.83
C SER A 400 -15.09 46.01 -3.26
N TYR A 401 -15.99 46.73 -2.58
CA TYR A 401 -17.42 46.86 -2.93
C TYR A 401 -17.70 47.91 -4.02
N ARG A 402 -16.68 48.40 -4.74
CA ARG A 402 -16.82 49.57 -5.64
C ARG A 402 -16.68 49.29 -7.14
N LEU A 403 -16.49 48.04 -7.57
CA LEU A 403 -16.45 47.72 -8.99
C LEU A 403 -17.83 47.26 -9.49
N PRO A 404 -18.20 47.60 -10.75
CA PRO A 404 -19.41 47.08 -11.39
C PRO A 404 -19.45 45.54 -11.34
N VAL A 405 -20.63 45.00 -11.02
CA VAL A 405 -20.86 43.58 -10.69
C VAL A 405 -20.54 42.62 -11.84
N ASP A 406 -20.60 43.08 -13.09
CA ASP A 406 -20.80 42.18 -14.24
C ASP A 406 -19.55 41.46 -14.77
N CYS A 407 -18.35 41.83 -14.30
CA CYS A 407 -17.07 41.27 -14.78
C CYS A 407 -16.11 40.82 -13.66
N ARG A 408 -16.58 40.69 -12.42
CA ARG A 408 -15.69 40.37 -11.31
C ARG A 408 -15.27 38.89 -11.35
N GLU A 409 -13.96 38.65 -11.36
CA GLU A 409 -13.40 37.34 -11.00
C GLU A 409 -13.33 37.24 -9.49
N GLU A 410 -13.83 36.13 -8.96
CA GLU A 410 -13.74 35.81 -7.54
C GLU A 410 -13.16 34.41 -7.36
N TYR A 411 -12.87 34.05 -6.12
CA TYR A 411 -12.50 32.71 -5.76
C TYR A 411 -13.22 32.26 -4.50
N ILE A 412 -13.41 30.95 -4.39
CA ILE A 412 -13.97 30.25 -3.24
C ILE A 412 -13.06 29.10 -2.89
N SER A 413 -12.94 28.83 -1.59
CA SER A 413 -11.91 27.93 -1.07
C SER A 413 -12.48 26.96 -0.05
N TRP A 414 -11.87 25.78 0.01
CA TRP A 414 -12.15 24.74 0.98
C TRP A 414 -10.84 24.16 1.52
N THR A 415 -10.91 23.65 2.74
CA THR A 415 -9.88 22.81 3.35
C THR A 415 -10.48 21.46 3.70
N GLY A 416 -9.62 20.48 3.91
CA GLY A 416 -10.05 19.19 4.43
C GLY A 416 -8.87 18.25 4.63
N THR A 417 -9.19 17.03 5.07
CA THR A 417 -8.23 15.94 5.23
C THR A 417 -8.73 14.70 4.49
N LEU A 418 -7.79 13.94 3.95
CA LEU A 418 -8.06 12.64 3.33
C LEU A 418 -7.41 11.53 4.15
N LYS A 419 -8.17 10.50 4.48
CA LYS A 419 -7.64 9.31 5.16
C LYS A 419 -8.18 8.04 4.52
N VAL A 420 -7.34 7.01 4.46
CA VAL A 420 -7.76 5.70 3.93
C VAL A 420 -8.86 5.13 4.83
N GLY A 421 -9.96 4.69 4.23
CA GLY A 421 -11.13 4.14 4.92
C GLY A 421 -12.18 5.18 5.33
N GLU A 422 -11.82 6.46 5.43
CA GLU A 422 -12.73 7.52 5.87
C GLU A 422 -13.74 7.89 4.77
N GLY A 423 -14.97 8.20 5.17
CA GLY A 423 -16.05 8.60 4.25
C GLY A 423 -16.65 7.45 3.42
N LEU A 424 -16.15 6.22 3.56
CA LEU A 424 -16.59 5.08 2.74
C LEU A 424 -17.88 4.42 3.21
N GLU A 425 -18.38 4.73 4.40
CA GLU A 425 -19.57 4.09 4.98
C GLU A 425 -20.79 4.17 4.06
N LYS A 426 -20.98 5.33 3.41
CA LYS A 426 -22.07 5.54 2.45
C LYS A 426 -21.93 4.62 1.24
N LEU A 427 -20.71 4.52 0.68
CA LEU A 427 -20.42 3.65 -0.46
C LEU A 427 -20.58 2.17 -0.10
N MET A 428 -20.17 1.76 1.11
CA MET A 428 -20.34 0.39 1.59
C MET A 428 -21.82 0.02 1.76
N ARG A 429 -22.66 0.96 2.22
CA ARG A 429 -24.12 0.75 2.30
C ARG A 429 -24.77 0.64 0.92
N GLU A 430 -24.33 1.46 -0.03
CA GLU A 430 -24.88 1.49 -1.39
C GLU A 430 -24.42 0.27 -2.23
N TYR A 431 -23.21 -0.23 -1.98
CA TYR A 431 -22.62 -1.31 -2.77
C TYR A 431 -22.00 -2.42 -1.88
N PRO A 432 -22.83 -3.23 -1.20
CA PRO A 432 -22.34 -4.27 -0.28
C PRO A 432 -21.56 -5.40 -0.95
N LEU A 433 -21.67 -5.56 -2.27
CA LEU A 433 -20.97 -6.59 -3.05
C LEU A 433 -19.58 -6.15 -3.54
N LEU A 434 -19.26 -4.85 -3.47
CA LEU A 434 -17.93 -4.36 -3.81
C LEU A 434 -16.97 -4.76 -2.70
N THR A 435 -16.18 -5.81 -2.94
CA THR A 435 -15.11 -6.20 -2.03
C THR A 435 -14.10 -5.07 -2.05
N HIS A 436 -14.03 -4.30 -0.96
CA HIS A 436 -13.11 -3.18 -0.89
C HIS A 436 -11.68 -3.74 -1.05
N PRO A 437 -10.86 -3.18 -1.95
CA PRO A 437 -9.49 -3.60 -2.10
C PRO A 437 -8.81 -3.51 -0.74
N ASP A 438 -7.90 -4.43 -0.50
CA ASP A 438 -7.13 -4.47 0.73
C ASP A 438 -6.43 -3.12 0.97
N THR A 439 -6.88 -2.41 2.02
CA THR A 439 -6.36 -1.11 2.44
C THR A 439 -5.13 -1.25 3.34
N LYS A 440 -4.68 -2.47 3.66
CA LYS A 440 -3.47 -2.71 4.44
C LYS A 440 -2.18 -2.53 3.64
N THR A 441 -2.28 -2.37 2.33
CA THR A 441 -1.13 -2.21 1.43
C THR A 441 -1.09 -0.83 0.80
N GLY A 442 0.11 -0.27 0.71
CA GLY A 442 0.40 0.90 -0.09
C GLY A 442 0.49 0.57 -1.59
N GLY A 443 0.91 1.55 -2.39
CA GLY A 443 1.17 1.34 -3.81
C GLY A 443 2.37 0.40 -4.04
N PHE A 444 2.22 -0.57 -4.93
CA PHE A 444 3.28 -1.56 -5.23
C PHE A 444 3.21 -2.04 -6.68
N HIS A 445 4.33 -2.57 -7.17
CA HIS A 445 4.45 -3.18 -8.49
C HIS A 445 4.90 -4.65 -8.34
N ALA A 446 4.32 -5.54 -9.14
CA ALA A 446 4.72 -6.93 -9.26
C ALA A 446 5.00 -7.26 -10.73
N GLY A 447 6.24 -7.00 -11.15
CA GLY A 447 6.64 -7.10 -12.56
C GLY A 447 5.89 -6.10 -13.45
N SER A 448 5.70 -6.45 -14.72
CA SER A 448 4.83 -5.71 -15.64
C SER A 448 3.34 -6.05 -15.48
N TYR A 449 3.02 -7.06 -14.68
CA TYR A 449 1.70 -7.69 -14.65
C TYR A 449 0.71 -6.99 -13.74
N LEU A 450 1.14 -6.50 -12.57
CA LEU A 450 0.27 -5.84 -11.61
C LEU A 450 0.93 -4.56 -11.09
N LYS A 451 0.19 -3.47 -11.16
CA LYS A 451 0.60 -2.16 -10.64
C LYS A 451 -0.55 -1.53 -9.87
N VAL A 452 -0.31 -1.19 -8.61
CA VAL A 452 -1.24 -0.46 -7.73
C VAL A 452 -0.67 0.93 -7.49
N ASN A 453 -1.38 1.95 -7.98
CA ASN A 453 -1.04 3.36 -7.77
C ASN A 453 -2.14 4.05 -6.97
N ASP A 454 -1.78 5.10 -6.26
CA ASP A 454 -2.72 5.90 -5.48
C ASP A 454 -2.70 7.36 -5.94
N PHE A 455 -3.83 8.03 -5.83
CA PHE A 455 -4.01 9.42 -6.26
C PHE A 455 -4.88 10.19 -5.26
N VAL A 456 -4.59 11.47 -5.08
CA VAL A 456 -5.59 12.43 -4.59
C VAL A 456 -6.35 12.94 -5.81
N ALA A 457 -7.65 12.68 -5.87
CA ALA A 457 -8.49 13.06 -6.99
C ALA A 457 -9.52 14.12 -6.60
N LEU A 458 -9.68 15.12 -7.47
CA LEU A 458 -10.76 16.10 -7.45
C LEU A 458 -11.75 15.69 -8.55
N SER A 459 -13.02 15.53 -8.18
CA SER A 459 -14.13 15.40 -9.11
C SER A 459 -15.06 16.58 -8.96
N VAL A 460 -15.41 17.18 -10.10
CA VAL A 460 -16.47 18.16 -10.21
C VAL A 460 -17.52 17.60 -11.17
N GLY A 461 -18.64 17.14 -10.63
CA GLY A 461 -19.71 16.47 -11.34
C GLY A 461 -20.76 17.42 -11.92
N SER A 462 -21.25 17.07 -13.10
CA SER A 462 -22.23 17.80 -13.91
C SER A 462 -23.68 17.56 -13.50
N SER A 463 -23.99 17.41 -12.21
CA SER A 463 -25.37 17.21 -11.75
C SER A 463 -26.34 18.29 -12.26
N ASN A 464 -25.81 19.43 -12.73
CA ASN A 464 -26.54 20.35 -13.60
C ASN A 464 -25.69 20.77 -14.83
N PRO A 465 -26.17 20.61 -16.08
CA PRO A 465 -25.53 21.23 -17.25
C PRO A 465 -25.48 22.76 -17.06
N PRO A 466 -24.48 23.47 -17.64
CA PRO A 466 -23.70 23.05 -18.79
C PRO A 466 -22.36 22.36 -18.50
N TRP A 467 -21.83 22.33 -17.27
CA TRP A 467 -20.44 21.92 -17.00
C TRP A 467 -20.07 20.52 -17.52
N LYS A 468 -18.88 20.36 -18.09
CA LYS A 468 -18.30 19.02 -18.31
C LYS A 468 -17.83 18.45 -16.98
N ASP A 469 -17.87 17.14 -16.81
CA ASP A 469 -17.22 16.49 -15.66
C ASP A 469 -15.70 16.70 -15.75
N ILE A 470 -15.09 17.18 -14.67
CA ILE A 470 -13.62 17.24 -14.55
C ILE A 470 -13.18 16.23 -13.51
N ARG A 471 -12.11 15.54 -13.88
CA ARG A 471 -11.30 14.74 -12.96
C ARG A 471 -9.88 15.24 -13.04
N SER A 472 -9.40 15.84 -11.96
CA SER A 472 -7.99 16.14 -11.76
C SER A 472 -7.44 15.16 -10.73
N SER A 473 -6.20 14.73 -10.90
CA SER A 473 -5.58 13.77 -9.99
C SER A 473 -4.10 14.07 -9.76
N ILE A 474 -3.68 14.03 -8.51
CA ILE A 474 -2.28 14.14 -8.08
C ILE A 474 -1.81 12.74 -7.71
N GLY A 475 -0.79 12.23 -8.40
CA GLY A 475 -0.17 10.96 -8.04
C GLY A 475 0.50 11.02 -6.68
N ILE A 476 0.20 10.05 -5.82
CA ILE A 476 0.78 9.92 -4.48
C ILE A 476 1.28 8.49 -4.29
N LYS A 477 2.07 8.27 -3.24
CA LYS A 477 2.49 6.95 -2.80
C LYS A 477 2.00 6.71 -1.39
N LEU A 478 1.07 5.79 -1.23
CA LEU A 478 0.72 5.30 0.09
C LEU A 478 1.77 4.28 0.56
N VAL A 479 2.17 4.39 1.83
CA VAL A 479 3.14 3.50 2.48
C VAL A 479 2.53 2.91 3.76
N THR A 480 3.10 1.81 4.25
CA THR A 480 2.49 1.08 5.37
C THR A 480 2.66 1.77 6.72
N GLU A 481 3.68 2.62 6.87
CA GLU A 481 4.06 3.17 8.17
C GLU A 481 4.19 4.68 8.15
N SER A 482 3.65 5.31 9.20
CA SER A 482 3.76 6.73 9.44
C SER A 482 5.21 7.15 9.64
N TRP A 483 5.46 8.44 9.41
CA TRP A 483 6.67 9.04 9.91
C TRP A 483 6.65 9.17 11.42
N ASP A 484 5.49 9.44 12.03
CA ASP A 484 5.47 9.82 13.45
C ASP A 484 6.11 8.78 14.35
N ASP A 485 7.07 9.28 15.10
CA ASP A 485 7.72 8.60 16.19
C ASP A 485 6.71 8.64 17.32
N GLY A 486 6.31 7.47 17.81
CA GLY A 486 5.10 7.27 18.64
C GLY A 486 4.89 8.41 19.62
N GLU A 487 3.62 8.83 19.76
CA GLU A 487 3.18 9.76 20.82
C GLU A 487 4.03 9.47 22.06
N GLU A 488 4.71 10.49 22.59
CA GLU A 488 5.33 10.38 23.91
C GLU A 488 4.23 9.84 24.82
N VAL A 489 4.27 8.53 25.07
CA VAL A 489 3.44 7.92 26.09
C VAL A 489 3.93 8.64 27.32
N GLU A 490 3.14 9.62 27.80
CA GLU A 490 3.38 10.26 29.07
C GLU A 490 3.43 9.11 30.07
N VAL A 491 4.64 8.64 30.37
CA VAL A 491 4.84 7.58 31.34
C VAL A 491 4.38 8.24 32.63
N PRO A 492 3.27 7.78 33.23
CA PRO A 492 2.82 8.39 34.48
C PRO A 492 3.99 8.23 35.46
N PHE A 493 4.57 9.35 35.87
CA PHE A 493 5.54 9.38 36.96
C PHE A 493 4.79 8.91 38.21
N PHE A 494 5.00 7.65 38.59
CA PHE A 494 4.53 7.06 39.85
C PHE A 494 5.48 7.38 41.00
#